data_AF-A0A292PW47-F1
#
_entry.id   AF-A0A292PW47-F1
#
_cell.length_a   1.000
_cell.length_b   1.000
_cell.length_c   1.000
_cell.angle_alpha   90.00
_cell.angle_beta   90.00
_cell.angle_gamma   90.00
#
_symmetry.space_group_name_H-M   'P 1'
#
loop_
_entity.id
_entity.type
_entity.pdbx_description
1 polymer ?
#
loop_
_entity_poly.entity_id
_entity_poly.type
_entity_poly.pdbx_seq_one_letter_code
_entity_poly.pdbx_strand_id
1 'polypeptide(L)'
;SKTAESQFREIQRWLNVVDPATNFSSALAVREPGTGNWLLEGRDYMDWKEGSGGVLWLHGIPRCGKSVLSATAIEDVKRLCSMSDDHALAYFYFTFSDSQKQNLANMLLSLIGQLLRARSDPVLPDEIMKLYHNSKAIGTSSSIKDLQTVFSHITKLSKKTFIILDALDEFPKDTRGSVLSWIGALMTDHDAGSLSMLVTSRPEADIVKSLEPLTNFSISLQSKIIDPDIRVYIQNSLDSKDGFKEFTNEIRSEIEDTLVTHSQGMYANTRSDMFRFRWVDCLLRILQECMTPKAVRGALKELPKDLDSVYSRILESIHKPQREYIQCAMHWLSFSAVPLTLAELAEAV
;
A
#
# COMPACT_ATOMS: atom_id res chain seq x y z
N SER A 1 14.04 22.97 -29.30
CA SER A 1 13.16 23.73 -30.21
C SER A 1 11.71 23.43 -29.83
N LYS A 2 10.75 24.32 -30.17
CA LYS A 2 9.34 24.15 -29.79
C LYS A 2 8.74 22.78 -30.16
N THR A 3 9.18 22.20 -31.29
CA THR A 3 8.76 20.85 -31.74
C THR A 3 9.21 19.74 -30.79
N ALA A 4 10.47 19.77 -30.33
CA ALA A 4 11.00 18.77 -29.40
C ALA A 4 10.31 18.84 -28.02
N GLU A 5 10.04 20.04 -27.52
CA GLU A 5 9.28 20.26 -26.27
C GLU A 5 7.81 19.83 -26.38
N SER A 6 7.23 19.86 -27.58
CA SER A 6 5.89 19.33 -27.83
C SER A 6 5.89 17.80 -27.83
N GLN A 7 6.83 17.19 -28.55
CA GLN A 7 6.99 15.74 -28.63
C GLN A 7 7.30 15.12 -27.28
N PHE A 8 8.19 15.74 -26.48
CA PHE A 8 8.47 15.33 -25.10
C PHE A 8 7.18 15.28 -24.27
N ARG A 9 6.33 16.32 -24.36
CA ARG A 9 5.04 16.37 -23.64
C ARG A 9 4.03 15.33 -24.13
N GLU A 10 4.03 14.97 -25.41
CA GLU A 10 3.19 13.87 -25.90
C GLU A 10 3.67 12.51 -25.40
N ILE A 11 4.97 12.24 -25.41
CA ILE A 11 5.56 11.01 -24.87
C ILE A 11 5.30 10.91 -23.37
N GLN A 12 5.48 12.01 -22.63
CA GLN A 12 5.21 12.08 -21.19
C GLN A 12 3.73 11.86 -20.82
N ARG A 13 2.79 12.17 -21.71
CA ARG A 13 1.36 11.81 -21.56
C ARG A 13 1.10 10.34 -21.85
N TRP A 14 1.68 9.82 -22.93
CA TRP A 14 1.55 8.42 -23.33
C TRP A 14 2.15 7.44 -22.30
N LEU A 15 3.25 7.82 -21.63
CA LEU A 15 3.81 7.06 -20.51
C LEU A 15 2.93 7.11 -19.24
N ASN A 16 2.15 8.19 -19.06
CA ASN A 16 1.37 8.43 -17.84
C ASN A 16 -0.09 7.99 -17.97
N VAL A 17 -0.29 6.76 -18.46
CA VAL A 17 -1.63 6.13 -18.51
C VAL A 17 -2.24 6.01 -17.12
N VAL A 18 -1.39 5.75 -16.12
CA VAL A 18 -1.76 5.61 -14.71
C VAL A 18 -0.86 6.50 -13.87
N ASP A 19 -1.47 7.38 -13.07
CA ASP A 19 -0.78 8.20 -12.07
C ASP A 19 -0.95 7.59 -10.66
N PRO A 20 0.14 7.18 -9.98
CA PRO A 20 0.09 6.67 -8.61
C PRO A 20 0.05 7.77 -7.54
N ALA A 21 0.17 9.06 -7.89
CA ALA A 21 0.27 10.15 -6.93
C ALA A 21 -0.95 10.26 -6.01
N THR A 22 -2.16 9.98 -6.50
CA THR A 22 -3.39 9.98 -5.69
C THR A 22 -3.35 8.90 -4.62
N ASN A 23 -2.91 7.67 -4.95
CA ASN A 23 -2.73 6.59 -3.98
C ASN A 23 -1.66 6.93 -2.94
N PHE A 24 -0.52 7.49 -3.37
CA PHE A 24 0.53 7.96 -2.45
C PHE A 24 0.00 9.01 -1.47
N SER A 25 -0.67 10.05 -1.97
CA SER A 25 -1.27 11.09 -1.12
C SER A 25 -2.34 10.55 -0.18
N SER A 26 -3.20 9.62 -0.63
CA SER A 26 -4.21 8.99 0.23
C SER A 26 -3.58 8.12 1.33
N ALA A 27 -2.52 7.36 1.00
CA ALA A 27 -1.81 6.53 1.96
C ALA A 27 -1.03 7.37 3.00
N LEU A 28 -0.45 8.50 2.57
CA LEU A 28 0.22 9.45 3.47
C LEU A 28 -0.77 10.23 4.34
N ALA A 29 -1.95 10.59 3.82
CA ALA A 29 -2.99 11.32 4.57
C ALA A 29 -3.60 10.52 5.73
N VAL A 30 -3.49 9.18 5.69
CA VAL A 30 -3.87 8.30 6.80
C VAL A 30 -2.68 7.83 7.64
N ARG A 31 -1.47 8.38 7.42
CA ARG A 31 -0.31 8.13 8.28
C ARG A 31 -0.46 8.91 9.59
N GLU A 32 -0.39 8.18 10.69
CA GLU A 32 -0.43 8.75 12.03
C GLU A 32 0.95 9.27 12.44
N PRO A 33 1.07 10.52 12.93
CA PRO A 33 2.35 11.08 13.37
C PRO A 33 3.04 10.16 14.38
N GLY A 34 4.34 9.90 14.16
CA GLY A 34 5.14 9.01 15.02
C GLY A 34 5.07 7.52 14.67
N THR A 35 4.17 7.09 13.77
CA THR A 35 4.08 5.68 13.34
C THR A 35 4.96 5.35 12.13
N GLY A 36 5.40 4.09 12.01
CA GLY A 36 6.16 3.58 10.87
C GLY A 36 7.66 3.94 10.86
N ASN A 37 8.15 4.70 11.84
CA ASN A 37 9.57 5.05 11.97
C ASN A 37 10.46 3.81 12.15
N TRP A 38 9.96 2.77 12.84
CA TRP A 38 10.66 1.50 13.04
C TRP A 38 11.06 0.82 11.72
N LEU A 39 10.36 1.08 10.61
CA LEU A 39 10.75 0.57 9.31
C LEU A 39 12.02 1.27 8.84
N LEU A 40 12.06 2.61 8.90
CA LEU A 40 13.20 3.41 8.47
C LEU A 40 14.46 3.19 9.32
N GLU A 41 14.26 2.89 10.61
CA GLU A 41 15.30 2.54 11.59
C GLU A 41 15.66 1.04 11.59
N GLY A 42 14.92 0.21 10.83
CA GLY A 42 15.13 -1.23 10.75
C GLY A 42 16.36 -1.58 9.91
N ARG A 43 17.21 -2.50 10.42
CA ARG A 43 18.42 -2.96 9.72
C ARG A 43 18.13 -3.42 8.30
N ASP A 44 17.15 -4.30 8.12
CA ASP A 44 16.70 -4.83 6.84
C ASP A 44 16.34 -3.73 5.82
N TYR A 45 15.74 -2.61 6.27
CA TYR A 45 15.42 -1.47 5.40
C TYR A 45 16.66 -0.60 5.11
N MET A 46 17.52 -0.37 6.10
CA MET A 46 18.77 0.37 5.90
C MET A 46 19.71 -0.38 4.96
N ASP A 47 19.87 -1.69 5.12
CA ASP A 47 20.68 -2.55 4.26
C ASP A 47 20.09 -2.65 2.83
N TRP A 48 18.77 -2.67 2.69
CA TRP A 48 18.09 -2.55 1.40
C TRP A 48 18.32 -1.18 0.74
N LYS A 49 18.26 -0.09 1.52
CA LYS A 49 18.38 1.29 1.03
C LYS A 49 19.82 1.66 0.64
N GLU A 50 20.79 1.32 1.48
CA GLU A 50 22.18 1.79 1.38
C GLU A 50 23.16 0.67 1.00
N GLY A 51 22.88 -0.57 1.37
CA GLY A 51 23.68 -1.74 1.02
C GLY A 51 23.36 -2.35 -0.35
N SER A 52 23.42 -3.68 -0.44
CA SER A 52 23.36 -4.46 -1.69
C SER A 52 22.02 -4.42 -2.44
N GLY A 53 21.00 -3.75 -1.90
CA GLY A 53 19.69 -3.64 -2.55
C GLY A 53 18.99 -4.98 -2.71
N GLY A 54 18.42 -5.22 -3.89
CA GLY A 54 17.57 -6.37 -4.18
C GLY A 54 16.14 -6.20 -3.67
N VAL A 55 15.46 -7.28 -3.31
CA VAL A 55 14.03 -7.25 -2.96
C VAL A 55 13.82 -7.24 -1.45
N LEU A 56 13.15 -6.19 -0.96
CA LEU A 56 12.55 -6.09 0.38
C LEU A 56 11.04 -6.34 0.27
N TRP A 57 10.55 -7.39 0.92
CA TRP A 57 9.14 -7.75 0.91
C TRP A 57 8.47 -7.39 2.25
N LEU A 58 7.55 -6.42 2.23
CA LEU A 58 6.71 -6.07 3.38
C LEU A 58 5.38 -6.84 3.28
N HIS A 59 5.26 -7.94 4.00
CA HIS A 59 4.10 -8.82 3.91
C HIS A 59 3.21 -8.78 5.14
N GLY A 60 1.91 -8.89 4.92
CA GLY A 60 0.92 -8.84 5.98
C GLY A 60 -0.52 -8.85 5.46
N ILE A 61 -1.45 -8.99 6.38
CA ILE A 61 -2.90 -9.01 6.11
C ILE A 61 -3.46 -7.67 5.61
N PRO A 62 -4.73 -7.59 5.18
CA PRO A 62 -5.40 -6.31 4.95
C PRO A 62 -5.35 -5.37 6.16
N ARG A 63 -5.20 -4.06 5.92
CA ARG A 63 -5.25 -3.01 6.97
C ARG A 63 -4.21 -3.10 8.11
N CYS A 64 -3.09 -3.81 7.93
CA CYS A 64 -1.94 -3.75 8.87
C CYS A 64 -0.91 -2.65 8.54
N GLY A 65 -1.29 -1.60 7.80
CA GLY A 65 -0.42 -0.46 7.52
C GLY A 65 0.51 -0.58 6.30
N LYS A 66 0.49 -1.67 5.52
CA LYS A 66 1.36 -1.86 4.33
C LYS A 66 1.50 -0.61 3.44
N SER A 67 0.39 -0.05 2.97
CA SER A 67 0.38 1.11 2.07
C SER A 67 0.89 2.39 2.74
N VAL A 68 0.70 2.54 4.06
CA VAL A 68 1.25 3.64 4.86
C VAL A 68 2.77 3.51 4.97
N LEU A 69 3.27 2.30 5.24
CA LEU A 69 4.70 2.00 5.27
C LEU A 69 5.36 2.16 3.89
N SER A 70 4.66 1.76 2.83
CA SER A 70 5.06 2.02 1.43
C SER A 70 5.17 3.52 1.14
N ALA A 71 4.18 4.32 1.56
CA ALA A 71 4.24 5.78 1.44
C ALA A 71 5.39 6.39 2.27
N THR A 72 5.67 5.89 3.47
CA THR A 72 6.81 6.30 4.30
C THR A 72 8.15 5.98 3.63
N ALA A 73 8.30 4.80 3.01
CA ALA A 73 9.48 4.44 2.23
C ALA A 73 9.63 5.32 0.96
N ILE A 74 8.53 5.61 0.25
CA ILE A 74 8.51 6.54 -0.89
C ILE A 74 8.97 7.93 -0.44
N GLU A 75 8.51 8.43 0.71
CA GLU A 75 8.92 9.74 1.23
C GLU A 75 10.42 9.81 1.57
N ASP A 76 10.96 8.81 2.27
CA ASP A 76 12.38 8.73 2.61
C ASP A 76 13.28 8.62 1.37
N VAL A 77 12.93 7.72 0.44
CA VAL A 77 13.71 7.51 -0.81
C VAL A 77 13.58 8.71 -1.74
N LYS A 78 12.42 9.37 -1.81
CA LYS A 78 12.25 10.60 -2.60
C LYS A 78 13.13 11.74 -2.07
N ARG A 79 13.26 11.86 -0.75
CA ARG A 79 14.23 12.78 -0.12
C ARG A 79 15.67 12.42 -0.51
N LEU A 80 16.05 11.15 -0.45
CA LEU A 80 17.38 10.68 -0.89
C LEU A 80 17.67 11.04 -2.37
N CYS A 81 16.71 10.82 -3.27
CA CYS A 81 16.87 11.17 -4.69
C CYS A 81 16.93 12.69 -4.91
N SER A 82 16.22 13.50 -4.11
CA SER A 82 16.31 14.96 -4.20
C SER A 82 17.66 15.55 -3.77
N MET A 83 18.51 14.74 -3.14
CA MET A 83 19.87 15.12 -2.73
C MET A 83 20.96 14.62 -3.69
N SER A 84 20.63 13.78 -4.68
CA SER A 84 21.60 13.20 -5.62
C SER A 84 20.96 12.74 -6.92
N ASP A 85 21.37 13.36 -8.03
CA ASP A 85 21.00 12.97 -9.41
C ASP A 85 21.48 11.54 -9.80
N ASP A 86 22.33 10.91 -8.98
CA ASP A 86 22.76 9.51 -9.17
C ASP A 86 21.65 8.49 -8.85
N HIS A 87 20.57 8.90 -8.19
CA HIS A 87 19.49 8.02 -7.73
C HIS A 87 18.16 8.32 -8.42
N ALA A 88 17.44 7.27 -8.81
CA ALA A 88 16.09 7.40 -9.36
C ALA A 88 15.07 6.61 -8.53
N LEU A 89 13.83 7.10 -8.50
CA LEU A 89 12.70 6.46 -7.83
C LEU A 89 11.50 6.40 -8.77
N ALA A 90 10.87 5.23 -8.83
CA ALA A 90 9.52 5.07 -9.36
C ALA A 90 8.69 4.18 -8.43
N TYR A 91 7.38 4.40 -8.40
CA TYR A 91 6.48 3.63 -7.55
C TYR A 91 5.14 3.35 -8.26
N PHE A 92 4.45 2.31 -7.82
CA PHE A 92 3.15 1.92 -8.34
C PHE A 92 2.27 1.34 -7.23
N TYR A 93 0.98 1.65 -7.29
CA TYR A 93 -0.03 1.08 -6.41
C TYR A 93 -0.97 0.23 -7.26
N PHE A 94 -0.97 -1.08 -7.03
CA PHE A 94 -2.00 -1.95 -7.59
C PHE A 94 -3.32 -1.69 -6.84
N THR A 95 -4.46 -1.87 -7.50
CA THR A 95 -5.75 -1.97 -6.79
C THR A 95 -6.77 -2.80 -7.52
N PHE A 96 -7.64 -3.50 -6.76
CA PHE A 96 -8.76 -4.27 -7.31
C PHE A 96 -9.85 -3.38 -7.95
N SER A 97 -9.86 -2.09 -7.64
CA SER A 97 -10.90 -1.13 -8.05
C SER A 97 -10.66 -0.45 -9.40
N ASP A 98 -9.45 -0.60 -9.98
CA ASP A 98 -9.03 0.09 -11.20
C ASP A 98 -8.30 -0.89 -12.12
N SER A 99 -8.99 -1.31 -13.19
CA SER A 99 -8.44 -2.25 -14.17
C SER A 99 -7.20 -1.71 -14.90
N GLN A 100 -6.99 -0.39 -14.96
CA GLN A 100 -5.76 0.18 -15.52
C GLN A 100 -4.56 -0.08 -14.60
N LYS A 101 -4.79 -0.17 -13.28
CA LYS A 101 -3.80 -0.59 -12.26
C LYS A 101 -3.63 -2.10 -12.16
N GLN A 102 -4.37 -2.87 -12.94
CA GLN A 102 -4.26 -4.34 -13.04
C GLN A 102 -3.63 -4.81 -14.35
N ASN A 103 -2.84 -3.93 -15.01
CA ASN A 103 -2.22 -4.19 -16.29
C ASN A 103 -0.70 -3.96 -16.25
N LEU A 104 0.09 -4.98 -16.61
CA LEU A 104 1.56 -4.94 -16.60
C LEU A 104 2.13 -3.89 -17.56
N ALA A 105 1.54 -3.68 -18.74
CA ALA A 105 2.01 -2.67 -19.68
C ALA A 105 1.80 -1.25 -19.12
N ASN A 106 0.64 -0.98 -18.50
CA ASN A 106 0.36 0.30 -17.85
C ASN A 106 1.29 0.57 -16.66
N MET A 107 1.58 -0.47 -15.85
CA MET A 107 2.55 -0.40 -14.76
C MET A 107 3.94 -0.02 -15.28
N LEU A 108 4.43 -0.72 -16.31
CA LEU A 108 5.73 -0.42 -16.92
C LEU A 108 5.76 1.00 -17.50
N LEU A 109 4.75 1.41 -18.26
CA LEU A 109 4.66 2.78 -18.81
C LEU A 109 4.71 3.84 -17.70
N SER A 110 3.95 3.65 -16.63
CA SER A 110 3.91 4.57 -15.48
C SER A 110 5.27 4.68 -14.78
N LEU A 111 5.94 3.55 -14.54
CA LEU A 111 7.27 3.53 -13.93
C LEU A 111 8.34 4.16 -14.85
N ILE A 112 8.32 3.85 -16.16
CA ILE A 112 9.18 4.50 -17.18
C ILE A 112 8.98 6.01 -17.15
N GLY A 113 7.72 6.48 -17.14
CA GLY A 113 7.39 7.90 -17.09
C GLY A 113 7.96 8.61 -15.87
N GLN A 114 7.91 7.97 -14.70
CA GLN A 114 8.49 8.51 -13.46
C GLN A 114 10.02 8.60 -13.54
N LEU A 115 10.70 7.51 -13.93
CA LEU A 115 12.17 7.49 -14.04
C LEU A 115 12.68 8.55 -15.04
N LEU A 116 12.02 8.73 -16.18
CA LEU A 116 12.39 9.74 -17.17
C LEU A 116 12.12 11.18 -16.71
N ARG A 117 11.13 11.42 -15.84
CA ARG A 117 10.88 12.75 -15.25
C ARG A 117 11.86 13.14 -14.16
N ALA A 118 12.43 12.15 -13.47
CA ALA A 118 13.41 12.37 -12.41
C ALA A 118 14.79 12.80 -12.96
N ARG A 119 15.05 12.59 -14.27
CA ARG A 119 16.32 12.96 -14.90
C ARG A 119 16.41 14.47 -15.14
N SER A 120 17.55 15.05 -14.75
CA SER A 120 17.94 16.43 -15.07
C SER A 120 18.23 16.65 -16.57
N ASP A 121 18.49 15.57 -17.33
CA ASP A 121 18.69 15.59 -18.77
C ASP A 121 17.36 15.51 -19.55
N PRO A 122 16.99 16.54 -20.33
CA PRO A 122 15.74 16.56 -21.12
C PRO A 122 15.78 15.66 -22.36
N VAL A 123 16.93 15.06 -22.72
CA VAL A 123 17.03 14.15 -23.86
C VAL A 123 16.42 12.79 -23.50
N LEU A 124 15.39 12.41 -24.26
CA LEU A 124 14.80 11.07 -24.16
C LEU A 124 15.72 10.03 -24.82
N PRO A 125 15.87 8.83 -24.23
CA PRO A 125 16.56 7.72 -24.88
C PRO A 125 15.93 7.37 -26.24
N ASP A 126 16.77 7.03 -27.22
CA ASP A 126 16.33 6.67 -28.57
C ASP A 126 15.34 5.48 -28.57
N GLU A 127 15.48 4.58 -27.60
CA GLU A 127 14.62 3.41 -27.40
C GLU A 127 13.18 3.83 -27.09
N ILE A 128 13.00 4.88 -26.28
CA ILE A 128 11.68 5.46 -25.95
C ILE A 128 11.08 6.12 -27.19
N MET A 129 11.89 6.85 -27.95
CA MET A 129 11.46 7.50 -29.18
C MET A 129 10.99 6.46 -30.21
N LYS A 130 11.77 5.39 -30.43
CA LYS A 130 11.42 4.25 -31.29
C LYS A 130 10.12 3.58 -30.85
N LEU A 131 9.99 3.28 -29.55
CA LEU A 131 8.84 2.55 -29.00
C LEU A 131 7.55 3.39 -29.02
N TYR A 132 7.64 4.71 -28.84
CA TYR A 132 6.55 5.66 -29.04
C TYR A 132 6.13 5.76 -30.51
N HIS A 133 7.09 5.89 -31.44
CA HIS A 133 6.78 5.98 -32.86
C HIS A 133 6.17 4.68 -33.41
N ASN A 134 6.66 3.52 -32.99
CA ASN A 134 6.11 2.22 -33.39
C ASN A 134 4.67 2.02 -32.89
N SER A 135 4.36 2.39 -31.64
CA SER A 135 2.98 2.27 -31.12
C SER A 135 2.00 3.20 -31.85
N LYS A 136 2.39 4.46 -32.11
CA LYS A 136 1.56 5.38 -32.93
C LYS A 136 1.42 4.94 -34.38
N ALA A 137 2.45 4.36 -35.00
CA ALA A 137 2.43 3.97 -36.41
C ALA A 137 1.59 2.70 -36.67
N ILE A 138 1.57 1.77 -35.72
CA ILE A 138 0.87 0.47 -35.85
C ILE A 138 -0.54 0.54 -35.23
N GLY A 139 -0.82 1.54 -34.39
CA GLY A 139 -2.12 1.69 -33.72
C GLY A 139 -2.37 0.68 -32.58
N THR A 140 -1.33 -0.07 -32.21
CA THR A 140 -1.37 -1.12 -31.18
C THR A 140 -0.64 -0.67 -29.91
N SER A 141 -1.04 -1.22 -28.76
CA SER A 141 -0.24 -1.13 -27.54
C SER A 141 1.17 -1.68 -27.76
N SER A 142 2.16 -1.06 -27.13
CA SER A 142 3.54 -1.53 -27.21
C SER A 142 3.68 -2.95 -26.67
N SER A 143 4.54 -3.75 -27.31
CA SER A 143 4.87 -5.10 -26.85
C SER A 143 5.39 -5.05 -25.40
N ILE A 144 4.86 -5.92 -24.55
CA ILE A 144 5.28 -6.02 -23.13
C ILE A 144 6.78 -6.33 -23.05
N LYS A 145 7.32 -7.15 -23.96
CA LYS A 145 8.76 -7.47 -23.98
C LYS A 145 9.60 -6.22 -24.25
N ASP A 146 9.17 -5.40 -25.21
CA ASP A 146 9.87 -4.18 -25.59
C ASP A 146 9.82 -3.18 -24.42
N LEU A 147 8.68 -3.06 -23.73
CA LEU A 147 8.56 -2.26 -22.50
C LEU A 147 9.47 -2.77 -21.37
N GLN A 148 9.60 -4.09 -21.20
CA GLN A 148 10.52 -4.68 -20.21
C GLN A 148 11.98 -4.39 -20.54
N THR A 149 12.40 -4.54 -21.81
CA THR A 149 13.76 -4.20 -22.27
C THR A 149 14.07 -2.71 -22.12
N VAL A 150 13.13 -1.84 -22.46
CA VAL A 150 13.29 -0.39 -22.29
C VAL A 150 13.32 0.01 -20.81
N PHE A 151 12.51 -0.64 -19.97
CA PHE A 151 12.56 -0.42 -18.53
C PHE A 151 13.92 -0.78 -17.93
N SER A 152 14.47 -1.96 -18.26
CA SER A 152 15.80 -2.42 -17.84
C SER A 152 16.93 -1.45 -18.27
N HIS A 153 16.88 -0.92 -19.48
CA HIS A 153 17.85 0.09 -19.89
C HIS A 153 17.73 1.39 -19.08
N ILE A 154 16.51 1.84 -18.78
CA ILE A 154 16.29 3.10 -18.04
C ILE A 154 16.69 2.96 -16.56
N THR A 155 16.44 1.82 -15.92
CA THR A 155 16.89 1.57 -14.54
C THR A 155 18.42 1.53 -14.41
N LYS A 156 19.15 1.29 -15.50
CA LYS A 156 20.62 1.30 -15.59
C LYS A 156 21.22 2.68 -15.91
N LEU A 157 20.41 3.72 -16.14
CA LEU A 157 20.88 5.10 -16.36
C LEU A 157 21.28 5.83 -15.06
N SER A 158 20.87 5.31 -13.91
CA SER A 158 21.18 5.82 -12.57
C SER A 158 22.08 4.83 -11.84
N LYS A 159 22.93 5.29 -10.91
CA LYS A 159 23.80 4.40 -10.12
C LYS A 159 23.00 3.47 -9.22
N LYS A 160 21.88 3.95 -8.69
CA LYS A 160 20.92 3.15 -7.94
C LYS A 160 19.49 3.56 -8.29
N THR A 161 18.67 2.59 -8.68
CA THR A 161 17.25 2.79 -8.94
C THR A 161 16.40 2.12 -7.88
N PHE A 162 15.42 2.85 -7.35
CA PHE A 162 14.45 2.37 -6.38
C PHE A 162 13.09 2.15 -7.06
N ILE A 163 12.48 1.00 -6.81
CA ILE A 163 11.14 0.66 -7.31
C ILE A 163 10.25 0.25 -6.13
N ILE A 164 9.13 0.92 -5.93
CA ILE A 164 8.22 0.61 -4.82
C ILE A 164 6.85 0.17 -5.36
N LEU A 165 6.47 -1.09 -5.11
CA LEU A 165 5.26 -1.73 -5.63
C LEU A 165 4.32 -2.08 -4.46
N ASP A 166 3.24 -1.31 -4.30
CA ASP A 166 2.28 -1.51 -3.21
C ASP A 166 1.10 -2.40 -3.61
N ALA A 167 0.71 -3.30 -2.70
CA ALA A 167 -0.46 -4.17 -2.78
C ALA A 167 -0.48 -5.15 -3.97
N LEU A 168 0.65 -5.86 -4.22
CA LEU A 168 0.76 -6.84 -5.32
C LEU A 168 -0.30 -7.96 -5.28
N ASP A 169 -0.91 -8.23 -4.12
CA ASP A 169 -2.07 -9.13 -4.01
C ASP A 169 -3.33 -8.64 -4.75
N GLU A 170 -3.46 -7.34 -4.99
CA GLU A 170 -4.60 -6.75 -5.72
C GLU A 170 -4.47 -6.83 -7.25
N PHE A 171 -3.34 -7.36 -7.76
CA PHE A 171 -3.20 -7.72 -9.17
C PHE A 171 -3.90 -9.08 -9.46
N PRO A 172 -4.67 -9.22 -10.56
CA PRO A 172 -5.47 -10.42 -10.83
C PRO A 172 -4.64 -11.70 -10.84
N LYS A 173 -5.03 -12.67 -10.02
CA LYS A 173 -4.25 -13.88 -9.74
C LYS A 173 -3.83 -14.65 -10.99
N ASP A 174 -4.71 -14.77 -11.97
CA ASP A 174 -4.47 -15.52 -13.21
C ASP A 174 -3.38 -14.89 -14.09
N THR A 175 -3.17 -13.57 -13.99
CA THR A 175 -2.16 -12.83 -14.76
C THR A 175 -0.98 -12.36 -13.91
N ARG A 176 -1.07 -12.41 -12.57
CA ARG A 176 -0.05 -11.97 -11.59
C ARG A 176 1.32 -12.63 -11.77
N GLY A 177 1.36 -13.86 -12.29
CA GLY A 177 2.59 -14.54 -12.67
C GLY A 177 3.47 -13.75 -13.67
N SER A 178 2.87 -12.89 -14.51
CA SER A 178 3.62 -12.02 -15.42
C SER A 178 4.42 -10.92 -14.70
N VAL A 179 3.85 -10.35 -13.63
CA VAL A 179 4.51 -9.34 -12.77
C VAL A 179 5.62 -10.02 -11.96
N LEU A 180 5.32 -11.17 -11.34
CA LEU A 180 6.29 -11.93 -10.56
C LEU A 180 7.49 -12.40 -11.41
N SER A 181 7.24 -12.89 -12.62
CA SER A 181 8.29 -13.27 -13.57
C SER A 181 9.12 -12.07 -14.04
N TRP A 182 8.51 -10.89 -14.18
CA TRP A 182 9.23 -9.66 -14.51
C TRP A 182 10.13 -9.19 -13.37
N ILE A 183 9.67 -9.25 -12.11
CA ILE A 183 10.48 -8.92 -10.93
C ILE A 183 11.74 -9.81 -10.91
N GLY A 184 11.58 -11.13 -11.04
CA GLY A 184 12.71 -12.06 -11.04
C GLY A 184 13.69 -11.85 -12.21
N ALA A 185 13.17 -11.61 -13.42
CA ALA A 185 14.01 -11.30 -14.58
C ALA A 185 14.79 -10.00 -14.41
N LEU A 186 14.16 -8.95 -13.89
CA LEU A 186 14.79 -7.66 -13.65
C LEU A 186 15.88 -7.73 -12.57
N MET A 187 15.65 -8.45 -11.46
CA MET A 187 16.68 -8.64 -10.43
C MET A 187 17.89 -9.44 -10.94
N THR A 188 17.68 -10.35 -11.91
CA THR A 188 18.76 -11.15 -12.51
C THR A 188 19.59 -10.34 -13.52
N ASP A 189 18.99 -9.32 -14.13
CA ASP A 189 19.61 -8.46 -15.16
C ASP A 189 20.39 -7.26 -14.56
N HIS A 190 20.44 -7.14 -13.24
CA HIS A 190 21.03 -6.00 -12.53
C HIS A 190 22.18 -6.41 -11.61
N ASP A 191 23.23 -5.58 -11.58
CA ASP A 191 24.33 -5.75 -10.63
C ASP A 191 23.87 -5.48 -9.19
N ALA A 192 24.45 -6.21 -8.23
CA ALA A 192 24.17 -6.02 -6.81
C ALA A 192 24.40 -4.56 -6.38
N GLY A 193 23.44 -3.99 -5.64
CA GLY A 193 23.43 -2.59 -5.20
C GLY A 193 22.84 -1.60 -6.21
N SER A 194 22.73 -1.93 -7.50
CA SER A 194 22.19 -1.01 -8.53
C SER A 194 20.66 -0.89 -8.53
N LEU A 195 19.96 -1.85 -7.95
CA LEU A 195 18.51 -1.92 -7.93
C LEU A 195 18.00 -2.30 -6.54
N SER A 196 17.08 -1.52 -6.00
CA SER A 196 16.40 -1.76 -4.72
C SER A 196 14.89 -1.75 -4.94
N MET A 197 14.23 -2.90 -4.83
CA MET A 197 12.78 -3.01 -4.96
C MET A 197 12.11 -3.27 -3.61
N LEU A 198 11.11 -2.48 -3.25
CA LEU A 198 10.22 -2.75 -2.14
C LEU A 198 8.89 -3.25 -2.71
N VAL A 199 8.43 -4.42 -2.26
CA VAL A 199 7.13 -4.97 -2.63
C VAL A 199 6.28 -5.11 -1.38
N THR A 200 5.03 -4.65 -1.41
CA THR A 200 4.05 -4.96 -0.34
C THR A 200 2.98 -5.90 -0.85
N SER A 201 2.61 -6.90 -0.04
CA SER A 201 1.50 -7.80 -0.38
C SER A 201 0.90 -8.55 0.82
N ARG A 202 -0.17 -9.30 0.58
CA ARG A 202 -0.52 -10.49 1.37
C ARG A 202 0.45 -11.64 1.07
N PRO A 203 0.72 -12.54 2.04
CA PRO A 203 1.47 -13.76 1.80
C PRO A 203 0.59 -14.83 1.12
N GLU A 204 0.12 -14.55 -0.10
CA GLU A 204 -0.59 -15.54 -0.91
C GLU A 204 0.38 -16.55 -1.52
N ALA A 205 -0.03 -17.82 -1.62
CA ALA A 205 0.88 -18.94 -1.90
C ALA A 205 1.71 -18.81 -3.19
N ASP A 206 1.16 -18.19 -4.25
CA ASP A 206 1.89 -17.90 -5.49
C ASP A 206 2.89 -16.75 -5.33
N ILE A 207 2.54 -15.71 -4.56
CA ILE A 207 3.46 -14.59 -4.25
C ILE A 207 4.61 -15.08 -3.38
N VAL A 208 4.31 -15.83 -2.31
CA VAL A 208 5.28 -16.47 -1.41
C VAL A 208 6.29 -17.29 -2.23
N LYS A 209 5.78 -18.23 -3.03
CA LYS A 209 6.60 -19.13 -3.86
C LYS A 209 7.51 -18.40 -4.86
N SER A 210 7.10 -17.23 -5.35
CA SER A 210 7.86 -16.46 -6.33
C SER A 210 8.78 -15.40 -5.71
N LEU A 211 8.45 -14.81 -4.57
CA LEU A 211 9.24 -13.76 -3.94
C LEU A 211 10.24 -14.30 -2.92
N GLU A 212 9.94 -15.34 -2.12
CA GLU A 212 10.89 -15.89 -1.14
C GLU A 212 12.27 -16.23 -1.71
N PRO A 213 12.41 -16.81 -2.93
CA PRO A 213 13.73 -17.07 -3.54
C PRO A 213 14.47 -15.81 -4.03
N LEU A 214 13.76 -14.67 -4.16
CA LEU A 214 14.27 -13.41 -4.67
C LEU A 214 14.50 -12.37 -3.55
N THR A 215 13.88 -12.55 -2.38
CA THR A 215 13.96 -11.62 -1.26
C THR A 215 15.29 -11.71 -0.53
N ASN A 216 16.00 -10.60 -0.49
CA ASN A 216 17.13 -10.39 0.41
C ASN A 216 16.64 -10.07 1.83
N PHE A 217 15.47 -9.43 1.93
CA PHE A 217 14.87 -8.95 3.16
C PHE A 217 13.37 -9.23 3.16
N SER A 218 12.81 -9.72 4.28
CA SER A 218 11.39 -10.04 4.40
C SER A 218 10.87 -9.63 5.78
N ILE A 219 9.95 -8.68 5.81
CA ILE A 219 9.40 -8.11 7.04
C ILE A 219 7.92 -8.48 7.16
N SER A 220 7.61 -9.32 8.14
CA SER A 220 6.24 -9.65 8.51
C SER A 220 5.65 -8.59 9.44
N LEU A 221 4.61 -7.89 8.98
CA LEU A 221 3.82 -6.94 9.76
C LEU A 221 2.91 -7.62 10.80
N GLN A 222 3.03 -8.93 10.97
CA GLN A 222 2.35 -9.69 12.03
C GLN A 222 3.22 -9.81 13.30
N SER A 223 4.47 -9.36 13.26
CA SER A 223 5.44 -9.42 14.36
C SER A 223 5.17 -8.41 15.48
N LYS A 224 5.80 -8.58 16.66
CA LYS A 224 5.72 -7.62 17.79
C LYS A 224 6.30 -6.23 17.48
N ILE A 225 6.94 -6.06 16.32
CA ILE A 225 7.61 -4.82 15.91
C ILE A 225 6.61 -3.66 15.76
N ILE A 226 5.34 -3.95 15.43
CA ILE A 226 4.28 -2.93 15.29
C ILE A 226 3.54 -2.59 16.60
N ASP A 227 3.87 -3.22 17.73
CA ASP A 227 3.24 -2.92 19.03
C ASP A 227 3.39 -1.44 19.46
N PRO A 228 4.55 -0.76 19.25
CA PRO A 228 4.69 0.66 19.55
C PRO A 228 3.79 1.55 18.68
N ASP A 229 3.69 1.27 17.37
CA ASP A 229 2.82 2.03 16.45
C ASP A 229 1.34 1.93 16.84
N ILE A 230 0.90 0.77 17.34
CA ILE A 230 -0.47 0.59 17.84
C ILE A 230 -0.74 1.47 19.06
N ARG A 231 0.24 1.59 19.97
CA ARG A 231 0.13 2.48 21.13
C ARG A 231 0.06 3.95 20.71
N VAL A 232 0.96 4.39 19.83
CA VAL A 232 0.95 5.75 19.28
C VAL A 232 -0.38 6.05 18.58
N TYR A 233 -0.93 5.11 17.81
CA TYR A 233 -2.24 5.26 17.18
C TYR A 233 -3.39 5.44 18.19
N ILE A 234 -3.37 4.69 19.29
CA ILE A 234 -4.36 4.83 20.37
C ILE A 234 -4.24 6.21 21.01
N GLN A 235 -3.02 6.64 21.36
CA GLN A 235 -2.75 7.95 21.96
C GLN A 235 -3.22 9.10 21.05
N ASN A 236 -2.76 9.13 19.80
CA ASN A 236 -3.21 10.12 18.80
C ASN A 236 -4.74 10.12 18.64
N SER A 237 -5.39 8.94 18.66
CA SER A 237 -6.85 8.84 18.58
C SER A 237 -7.57 9.40 19.81
N LEU A 238 -7.03 9.19 21.02
CA LEU A 238 -7.59 9.69 22.28
C LEU A 238 -7.43 11.21 22.43
N ASP A 239 -6.37 11.79 21.86
CA ASP A 239 -6.12 13.24 21.89
C ASP A 239 -6.88 14.00 20.80
N SER A 240 -7.00 13.42 19.59
CA SER A 240 -7.58 14.11 18.44
C SER A 240 -9.12 14.12 18.40
N LYS A 241 -9.77 12.99 18.73
CA LYS A 241 -11.22 12.78 18.53
C LYS A 241 -12.03 13.41 19.67
N ASP A 242 -13.01 14.25 19.33
CA ASP A 242 -13.76 15.06 20.30
C ASP A 242 -14.44 14.26 21.41
N GLY A 243 -14.99 13.07 21.10
CA GLY A 243 -15.66 12.21 22.09
C GLY A 243 -14.74 11.68 23.21
N PHE A 244 -13.41 11.81 23.08
CA PHE A 244 -12.46 11.47 24.12
C PHE A 244 -11.94 12.69 24.91
N LYS A 245 -12.20 13.92 24.47
CA LYS A 245 -11.67 15.15 25.10
C LYS A 245 -12.25 15.41 26.49
N GLU A 246 -13.47 14.96 26.75
CA GLU A 246 -14.15 15.10 28.05
C GLU A 246 -13.73 14.03 29.08
N PHE A 247 -13.03 12.97 28.68
CA PHE A 247 -12.57 11.95 29.62
C PHE A 247 -11.34 12.40 30.42
N THR A 248 -11.27 11.90 31.66
CA THR A 248 -10.13 12.15 32.53
C THR A 248 -8.93 11.30 32.11
N ASN A 249 -7.73 11.69 32.52
CA ASN A 249 -6.50 10.99 32.14
C ASN A 249 -6.47 9.53 32.66
N GLU A 250 -7.12 9.24 33.78
CA GLU A 250 -7.26 7.87 34.30
C GLU A 250 -8.07 6.99 33.35
N ILE A 251 -9.15 7.52 32.74
CA ILE A 251 -9.95 6.79 31.77
C ILE A 251 -9.20 6.62 30.45
N ARG A 252 -8.44 7.62 30.01
CA ARG A 252 -7.58 7.49 28.81
C ARG A 252 -6.51 6.41 29.01
N SER A 253 -5.83 6.38 30.16
CA SER A 253 -4.87 5.32 30.51
C SER A 253 -5.56 3.96 30.57
N GLU A 254 -6.73 3.85 31.20
CA GLU A 254 -7.49 2.59 31.29
C GLU A 254 -7.89 2.07 29.89
N ILE A 255 -8.21 2.95 28.93
CA ILE A 255 -8.42 2.58 27.52
C ILE A 255 -7.10 2.15 26.86
N GLU A 256 -6.03 2.94 26.96
CA GLU A 256 -4.72 2.63 26.36
C GLU A 256 -4.20 1.28 26.85
N ASP A 257 -4.07 1.10 28.16
CA ASP A 257 -3.53 -0.11 28.77
C ASP A 257 -4.38 -1.34 28.40
N THR A 258 -5.71 -1.22 28.39
CA THR A 258 -6.61 -2.32 28.04
C THR A 258 -6.49 -2.71 26.57
N LEU A 259 -6.50 -1.72 25.65
CA LEU A 259 -6.43 -1.96 24.21
C LEU A 259 -5.04 -2.46 23.78
N VAL A 260 -3.97 -1.88 24.32
CA VAL A 260 -2.60 -2.37 24.08
C VAL A 260 -2.46 -3.80 24.60
N THR A 261 -2.84 -4.07 25.85
CA THR A 261 -2.73 -5.41 26.45
C THR A 261 -3.56 -6.45 25.70
N HIS A 262 -4.79 -6.15 25.28
CA HIS A 262 -5.59 -7.08 24.48
C HIS A 262 -5.01 -7.27 23.06
N SER A 263 -4.54 -6.18 22.43
CA SER A 263 -3.84 -6.28 21.15
C SER A 263 -2.53 -7.07 21.25
N GLN A 264 -1.94 -7.23 22.44
CA GLN A 264 -0.79 -8.10 22.71
C GLN A 264 -1.18 -9.52 23.15
N GLY A 265 -2.36 -9.70 23.74
CA GLY A 265 -2.86 -10.98 24.25
C GLY A 265 -3.49 -11.90 23.21
N MET A 266 -3.92 -11.37 22.05
CA MET A 266 -4.53 -12.18 20.97
C MET A 266 -3.59 -13.24 20.35
N TYR A 267 -2.27 -13.15 20.52
CA TYR A 267 -1.29 -14.02 19.82
C TYR A 267 -1.16 -15.45 20.32
N ALA A 268 -2.05 -15.92 21.19
CA ALA A 268 -1.92 -17.26 21.75
C ALA A 268 -2.57 -18.37 20.89
N ASN A 269 -3.81 -18.23 20.41
CA ASN A 269 -4.68 -19.41 20.25
C ASN A 269 -5.75 -19.49 19.12
N THR A 270 -6.05 -18.47 18.30
CA THR A 270 -7.43 -18.36 17.70
C THR A 270 -7.59 -18.19 16.17
N ARG A 271 -6.52 -18.06 15.38
CA ARG A 271 -6.51 -17.92 13.90
C ARG A 271 -7.14 -16.65 13.32
N SER A 272 -8.22 -16.10 13.90
CA SER A 272 -8.73 -14.75 13.60
C SER A 272 -7.83 -13.62 14.16
N ASP A 273 -6.65 -13.99 14.69
CA ASP A 273 -5.72 -13.22 15.53
C ASP A 273 -5.03 -12.01 14.87
N MET A 274 -5.41 -11.63 13.65
CA MET A 274 -4.49 -10.97 12.73
C MET A 274 -4.72 -9.45 12.54
N PHE A 275 -5.94 -8.94 12.76
CA PHE A 275 -6.40 -7.61 12.30
C PHE A 275 -6.28 -6.44 13.30
N ARG A 276 -5.15 -6.35 14.01
CA ARG A 276 -4.94 -5.44 15.17
C ARG A 276 -5.41 -3.99 14.98
N PHE A 277 -4.86 -3.26 14.01
CA PHE A 277 -5.18 -1.84 13.79
C PHE A 277 -6.67 -1.63 13.49
N ARG A 278 -7.30 -2.57 12.77
CA ARG A 278 -8.73 -2.51 12.46
C ARG A 278 -9.59 -2.84 13.68
N TRP A 279 -9.17 -3.78 14.51
CA TRP A 279 -9.83 -4.07 15.79
C TRP A 279 -9.77 -2.85 16.71
N VAL A 280 -8.59 -2.23 16.87
CA VAL A 280 -8.39 -0.99 17.65
C VAL A 280 -9.23 0.16 17.10
N ASP A 281 -9.20 0.44 15.79
CA ASP A 281 -10.03 1.47 15.13
C ASP A 281 -11.53 1.30 15.42
N CYS A 282 -12.06 0.09 15.20
CA CYS A 282 -13.47 -0.20 15.48
C CYS A 282 -13.83 -0.05 16.97
N LEU A 283 -12.95 -0.46 17.89
CA LEU A 283 -13.19 -0.30 19.32
C LEU A 283 -13.13 1.15 19.77
N LEU A 284 -12.17 1.94 19.26
CA LEU A 284 -12.13 3.38 19.51
C LEU A 284 -13.42 4.05 19.05
N ARG A 285 -14.00 3.64 17.91
CA ARG A 285 -15.32 4.15 17.48
C ARG A 285 -16.44 3.79 18.46
N ILE A 286 -16.49 2.56 18.96
CA ILE A 286 -17.49 2.13 19.96
C ILE A 286 -17.31 2.88 21.30
N LEU A 287 -16.06 3.09 21.72
CA LEU A 287 -15.74 3.82 22.96
C LEU A 287 -16.02 5.33 22.83
N GLN A 288 -15.90 5.89 21.62
CA GLN A 288 -16.24 7.30 21.34
C GLN A 288 -17.74 7.59 21.48
N GLU A 289 -18.62 6.58 21.35
CA GLU A 289 -20.06 6.70 21.59
C GLU A 289 -20.44 6.64 23.09
N CYS A 290 -19.49 6.35 23.98
CA CYS A 290 -19.76 6.20 25.41
C CYS A 290 -19.81 7.54 26.16
N MET A 291 -21.00 8.06 26.46
CA MET A 291 -21.15 9.35 27.16
C MET A 291 -20.71 9.40 28.64
N THR A 292 -20.25 8.30 29.25
CA THR A 292 -19.81 8.30 30.67
C THR A 292 -18.64 7.36 30.94
N PRO A 293 -17.78 7.65 31.95
CA PRO A 293 -16.74 6.73 32.43
C PRO A 293 -17.26 5.33 32.81
N LYS A 294 -18.50 5.24 33.32
CA LYS A 294 -19.13 3.95 33.65
C LYS A 294 -19.46 3.14 32.39
N ALA A 295 -19.94 3.80 31.32
CA ALA A 295 -20.21 3.17 30.05
C ALA A 295 -18.91 2.68 29.38
N VAL A 296 -17.85 3.50 29.38
CA VAL A 296 -16.50 3.12 28.90
C VAL A 296 -16.03 1.85 29.61
N ARG A 297 -16.04 1.82 30.95
CA ARG A 297 -15.64 0.63 31.73
C ARG A 297 -16.51 -0.59 31.51
N GLY A 298 -17.78 -0.41 31.16
CA GLY A 298 -18.66 -1.50 30.73
C GLY A 298 -18.20 -2.06 29.38
N ALA A 299 -18.02 -1.19 28.38
CA ALA A 299 -17.56 -1.57 27.06
C ALA A 299 -16.16 -2.22 27.07
N LEU A 300 -15.24 -1.75 27.92
CA LEU A 300 -13.90 -2.34 28.12
C LEU A 300 -13.94 -3.74 28.77
N LYS A 301 -15.00 -4.08 29.52
CA LYS A 301 -15.21 -5.45 30.05
C LYS A 301 -15.87 -6.37 29.05
N GLU A 302 -16.70 -5.82 28.17
CA GLU A 302 -17.41 -6.53 27.10
C GLU A 302 -16.67 -6.42 25.76
N LEU A 303 -15.33 -6.36 25.79
CA LEU A 303 -14.55 -6.28 24.56
C LEU A 303 -14.69 -7.55 23.72
N PRO A 304 -15.09 -7.43 22.44
CA PRO A 304 -15.07 -8.54 21.49
C PRO A 304 -13.66 -9.13 21.36
N LYS A 305 -13.55 -10.45 21.47
CA LYS A 305 -12.28 -11.20 21.50
C LYS A 305 -11.52 -11.21 20.18
N ASP A 306 -12.25 -11.04 19.08
CA ASP A 306 -11.78 -11.11 17.70
C ASP A 306 -12.54 -10.11 16.82
N LEU A 307 -12.09 -9.92 15.58
CA LEU A 307 -12.69 -8.96 14.67
C LEU A 307 -14.11 -9.38 14.20
N ASP A 308 -14.39 -10.68 14.13
CA ASP A 308 -15.70 -11.20 13.71
C ASP A 308 -16.77 -10.86 14.74
N SER A 309 -16.42 -10.92 16.02
CA SER A 309 -17.23 -10.47 17.15
C SER A 309 -17.41 -8.94 17.15
N VAL A 310 -16.39 -8.16 16.75
CA VAL A 310 -16.52 -6.70 16.55
C VAL A 310 -17.54 -6.41 15.43
N TYR A 311 -17.42 -7.06 14.28
CA TYR A 311 -18.37 -6.87 13.17
C TYR A 311 -19.77 -7.33 13.53
N SER A 312 -19.93 -8.44 14.26
CA SER A 312 -21.22 -8.89 14.78
C SER A 312 -21.87 -7.81 15.65
N ARG A 313 -21.12 -7.23 16.60
CA ARG A 313 -21.61 -6.12 17.45
C ARG A 313 -22.00 -4.87 16.65
N ILE A 314 -21.27 -4.54 15.59
CA ILE A 314 -21.60 -3.42 14.68
C ILE A 314 -22.89 -3.73 13.89
N LEU A 315 -23.06 -4.96 13.41
CA LEU A 315 -24.28 -5.36 12.68
C LEU A 315 -25.50 -5.44 13.61
N GLU A 316 -25.29 -5.78 14.88
CA GLU A 316 -26.31 -5.80 15.92
C GLU A 316 -26.73 -4.42 16.43
N SER A 317 -25.86 -3.40 16.37
CA SER A 317 -26.22 -2.03 16.77
C SER A 317 -27.11 -1.30 15.74
N ILE A 318 -27.14 -1.78 14.49
CA ILE A 318 -27.99 -1.24 13.42
C ILE A 318 -29.48 -1.39 13.78
N HIS A 319 -30.25 -0.30 13.60
CA HIS A 319 -31.69 -0.27 13.87
C HIS A 319 -32.45 -1.20 12.91
N LYS A 320 -33.42 -1.98 13.40
CA LYS A 320 -34.05 -3.10 12.65
C LYS A 320 -34.48 -2.75 11.21
N PRO A 321 -35.27 -1.68 10.94
CA PRO A 321 -35.61 -1.23 9.59
C PRO A 321 -34.43 -1.00 8.63
N GLN A 322 -33.24 -0.66 9.12
CA GLN A 322 -32.06 -0.43 8.27
C GLN A 322 -31.31 -1.72 7.93
N ARG A 323 -31.56 -2.82 8.65
CA ARG A 323 -30.84 -4.09 8.46
C ARG A 323 -31.13 -4.73 7.12
N GLU A 324 -32.37 -4.65 6.63
CA GLU A 324 -32.77 -5.21 5.34
C GLU A 324 -32.03 -4.51 4.19
N TYR A 325 -32.03 -3.17 4.17
CA TYR A 325 -31.26 -2.38 3.21
C TYR A 325 -29.75 -2.67 3.28
N ILE A 326 -29.17 -2.74 4.49
CA ILE A 326 -27.73 -3.01 4.65
C ILE A 326 -27.37 -4.44 4.25
N GLN A 327 -28.24 -5.43 4.50
CA GLN A 327 -28.05 -6.80 4.00
C GLN A 327 -28.14 -6.84 2.46
N CYS A 328 -29.11 -6.15 1.85
CA CYS A 328 -29.21 -6.03 0.40
C CYS A 328 -27.93 -5.41 -0.20
N ALA A 329 -27.48 -4.29 0.37
CA ALA A 329 -26.25 -3.61 -0.04
C ALA A 329 -25.01 -4.51 0.10
N MET A 330 -24.89 -5.26 1.20
CA MET A 330 -23.78 -6.19 1.43
C MET A 330 -23.80 -7.37 0.45
N HIS A 331 -24.98 -7.90 0.09
CA HIS A 331 -25.08 -8.92 -0.96
C HIS A 331 -24.63 -8.37 -2.31
N TRP A 332 -25.12 -7.19 -2.71
CA TRP A 332 -24.69 -6.53 -3.94
C TRP A 332 -23.17 -6.31 -3.97
N LEU A 333 -22.59 -5.72 -2.92
CA LEU A 333 -21.14 -5.50 -2.79
C LEU A 333 -20.31 -6.79 -2.77
N SER A 334 -20.88 -7.93 -2.37
CA SER A 334 -20.17 -9.22 -2.30
C SER A 334 -20.26 -10.05 -3.57
N PHE A 335 -21.32 -9.88 -4.36
CA PHE A 335 -21.65 -10.74 -5.51
C PHE A 335 -21.75 -9.99 -6.85
N SER A 336 -21.62 -8.65 -6.86
CA SER A 336 -21.53 -7.88 -8.10
C SER A 336 -20.29 -8.26 -8.91
N ALA A 337 -20.47 -8.60 -10.19
CA ALA A 337 -19.37 -8.92 -11.10
C ALA A 337 -18.45 -7.72 -11.44
N VAL A 338 -18.91 -6.50 -11.15
CA VAL A 338 -18.18 -5.24 -11.32
C VAL A 338 -18.35 -4.37 -10.06
N PRO A 339 -17.39 -3.52 -9.70
CA PRO A 339 -17.56 -2.58 -8.59
C PRO A 339 -18.74 -1.62 -8.85
N LEU A 340 -19.72 -1.61 -7.94
CA LEU A 340 -20.87 -0.72 -8.02
C LEU A 340 -20.52 0.69 -7.56
N THR A 341 -21.02 1.70 -8.26
CA THR A 341 -21.04 3.09 -7.77
C THR A 341 -22.07 3.26 -6.65
N LEU A 342 -21.93 4.34 -5.88
CA LEU A 342 -22.91 4.70 -4.84
C LEU A 342 -24.32 4.93 -5.40
N ALA A 343 -24.45 5.39 -6.65
CA ALA A 343 -25.74 5.59 -7.30
C ALA A 343 -26.39 4.26 -7.70
N GLU A 344 -25.63 3.35 -8.31
CA GLU A 344 -26.13 2.01 -8.67
C GLU A 344 -26.50 1.20 -7.42
N LEU A 345 -25.70 1.29 -6.35
CA LEU A 345 -26.00 0.63 -5.09
C LEU A 345 -27.26 1.21 -4.42
N ALA A 346 -27.51 2.51 -4.54
CA ALA A 346 -28.70 3.16 -3.99
C ALA A 346 -29.98 2.88 -4.80
N GLU A 347 -29.86 2.55 -6.09
CA GLU A 347 -30.99 2.10 -6.93
C GLU A 347 -31.33 0.61 -6.69
N ALA A 348 -30.33 -0.18 -6.27
CA ALA A 348 -30.44 -1.63 -6.12
C ALA A 348 -30.90 -2.09 -4.70
N VAL A 349 -31.13 -1.16 -3.77
CA VAL A 349 -31.33 -1.38 -2.33
C VAL A 349 -32.57 -0.67 -1.81
#